data_AF-A0A9D8INA5-F1
#
_entry.id   AF-A0A9D8INA5-F1
#
_cell.length_a   1.000
_cell.length_b   1.000
_cell.length_c   1.000
_cell.angle_alpha   90.00
_cell.angle_beta   90.00
_cell.angle_gamma   90.00
#
_symmetry.space_group_name_H-M   'P 1'
#
loop_
_entity.id
_entity.type
_entity.pdbx_description
1 polymer ?
#
loop_
_entity_poly.entity_id
_entity_poly.type
_entity_poly.pdbx_seq_one_letter_code
_entity_poly.pdbx_strand_id
1 'polypeptide(L)'
;MPNPIHTVSTQQAAIGATTCANALAGSLTAQIREIERFRSWHNNRDLRHWHHQFTEARQILTTKPPAKVCRYEPTELPDDDNATWLELIGTQ
;
A
#
# COMPACT_ATOMS: atom_id res chain seq x y z
N MET A 1 -34.40 -10.15 1.00
CA MET A 1 -33.72 -9.68 2.22
C MET A 1 -32.53 -8.83 1.76
N PRO A 2 -32.46 -7.53 2.10
CA PRO A 2 -31.31 -6.72 1.69
C PRO A 2 -30.10 -7.06 2.57
N ASN A 3 -28.94 -7.27 1.94
CA ASN A 3 -27.67 -7.55 2.62
C ASN A 3 -27.25 -6.35 3.50
N PRO A 4 -26.73 -6.59 4.72
CA PRO A 4 -26.16 -5.51 5.51
C PRO A 4 -24.87 -5.04 4.86
N ILE A 5 -24.87 -3.80 4.36
CA ILE A 5 -23.65 -3.10 3.96
C ILE A 5 -22.84 -2.88 5.25
N HIS A 6 -21.80 -3.69 5.46
CA HIS A 6 -20.84 -3.48 6.52
C HIS A 6 -20.02 -2.22 6.19
N THR A 7 -20.51 -1.06 6.60
CA THR A 7 -19.72 0.17 6.62
C THR A 7 -18.62 0.01 7.65
N VAL A 8 -17.44 -0.42 7.22
CA VAL A 8 -16.24 -0.43 8.06
C VAL A 8 -16.00 1.00 8.50
N SER A 9 -15.97 1.23 9.81
CA SER A 9 -15.73 2.56 10.35
C SER A 9 -14.34 3.04 9.89
N THR A 10 -14.23 4.31 9.53
CA THR A 10 -12.95 4.96 9.16
C THR A 10 -11.85 4.74 10.22
N GLN A 11 -12.24 4.59 11.49
CA GLN A 11 -11.34 4.25 12.58
C GLN A 11 -10.82 2.80 12.50
N GLN A 12 -11.67 1.84 12.15
CA GLN A 12 -11.26 0.45 11.93
C GLN A 12 -10.33 0.32 10.71
N ALA A 13 -10.59 1.06 9.63
CA ALA A 13 -9.72 1.12 8.47
C ALA A 13 -8.33 1.69 8.81
N ALA A 14 -8.27 2.76 9.62
CA ALA A 14 -7.00 3.34 10.08
C ALA A 14 -6.19 2.38 10.99
N ILE A 15 -6.86 1.65 11.88
CA ILE A 15 -6.23 0.63 12.74
C ILE A 15 -5.69 -0.52 11.88
N GLY A 16 -6.46 -1.00 10.90
CA GLY A 16 -6.03 -2.04 9.96
C GLY A 16 -4.81 -1.61 9.16
N ALA A 17 -4.83 -0.41 8.58
CA ALA A 17 -3.72 0.14 7.80
C ALA A 17 -2.44 0.29 8.64
N THR A 18 -2.57 0.74 9.89
CA THR A 18 -1.44 0.84 10.84
C THR A 18 -0.85 -0.53 11.17
N THR A 19 -1.72 -1.52 11.43
CA THR A 19 -1.29 -2.90 11.69
C THR A 19 -0.53 -3.49 10.51
N CYS A 20 -1.04 -3.30 9.29
CA CYS A 20 -0.39 -3.75 8.06
C CYS A 20 0.97 -3.07 7.83
N ALA A 21 1.05 -1.75 8.04
CA ALA A 21 2.31 -1.01 7.90
C ALA A 21 3.37 -1.48 8.89
N ASN A 22 2.98 -1.75 10.14
CA ASN A 22 3.88 -2.29 11.16
C ASN A 22 4.35 -3.70 10.82
N ALA A 23 3.46 -4.57 10.33
CA ALA A 23 3.83 -5.92 9.89
C ALA A 23 4.85 -5.86 8.73
N LEU A 24 4.60 -5.01 7.73
CA LEU A 24 5.51 -4.83 6.60
C LEU A 24 6.87 -4.26 7.04
N ALA A 25 6.89 -3.27 7.95
CA ALA A 25 8.13 -2.75 8.52
C ALA A 25 8.94 -3.81 9.28
N GLY A 26 8.23 -4.75 9.95
CA GLY A 26 8.82 -5.93 10.56
C GLY A 26 9.48 -6.84 9.53
N SER A 27 8.79 -7.16 8.44
CA SER A 27 9.33 -7.97 7.34
C SER A 27 10.57 -7.33 6.70
N LEU A 28 10.55 -6.02 6.44
CA LEU A 28 11.71 -5.30 5.91
C LEU A 28 12.89 -5.34 6.88
N THR A 29 12.64 -5.25 8.19
CA THR A 29 13.69 -5.41 9.21
C THR A 29 14.32 -6.80 9.17
N ALA A 30 13.54 -7.85 8.93
CA ALA A 30 14.07 -9.20 8.78
C ALA A 30 14.98 -9.31 7.55
N GLN A 31 14.55 -8.75 6.41
CA GLN A 31 15.34 -8.74 5.16
C GLN A 31 16.66 -7.96 5.30
N ILE A 32 16.64 -6.80 5.95
CA ILE A 32 17.86 -6.02 6.25
C ILE A 32 18.86 -6.87 7.06
N ARG A 33 18.37 -7.54 8.12
CA ARG A 33 19.21 -8.41 8.95
C ARG A 33 19.74 -9.60 8.18
N GLU A 34 18.97 -10.15 7.25
CA GLU A 34 19.41 -11.25 6.39
C GLU A 34 20.55 -10.81 5.48
N ILE A 35 20.47 -9.62 4.89
CA ILE A 35 21.57 -9.03 4.13
C ILE A 35 22.81 -8.84 5.01
N GLU A 36 22.64 -8.32 6.22
CA GLU A 36 23.74 -8.06 7.18
C GLU A 36 24.42 -9.35 7.68
N ARG A 37 23.76 -10.51 7.59
CA ARG A 37 24.37 -11.81 7.92
C ARG A 37 25.41 -12.25 6.89
N PHE A 38 25.33 -11.78 5.65
CA PHE A 38 26.36 -12.08 4.65
C PHE A 38 27.64 -11.30 4.97
N ARG A 39 28.73 -12.01 5.26
CA ARG A 39 30.04 -11.38 5.40
C ARG A 39 30.35 -10.61 4.11
N SER A 40 30.83 -9.38 4.27
CA SER A 40 31.17 -8.50 3.14
C SER A 40 30.00 -8.09 2.24
N TRP A 41 28.75 -8.08 2.73
CA TRP A 41 27.61 -7.57 1.97
C TRP A 41 27.84 -6.15 1.41
N HIS A 42 28.62 -5.32 2.14
CA HIS A 42 29.04 -3.98 1.72
C HIS A 42 29.93 -3.97 0.46
N ASN A 43 30.57 -5.08 0.11
CA ASN A 43 31.38 -5.20 -1.12
C ASN A 43 30.54 -5.62 -2.33
N ASN A 44 29.31 -6.10 -2.11
CA ASN A 44 28.39 -6.47 -3.16
C ASN A 44 27.47 -5.29 -3.49
N ARG A 45 27.42 -4.89 -4.77
CA ARG A 45 26.61 -3.75 -5.22
C ARG A 45 25.12 -3.98 -5.01
N ASP A 46 24.63 -5.17 -5.29
CA ASP A 46 23.21 -5.49 -5.24
C ASP A 46 22.73 -5.59 -3.79
N LEU A 47 23.54 -6.21 -2.91
CA LEU A 47 23.23 -6.26 -1.48
C LEU A 47 23.19 -4.87 -0.85
N ARG A 48 24.10 -3.96 -1.25
CA ARG A 48 24.04 -2.56 -0.83
C ARG A 48 22.79 -1.85 -1.34
N HIS A 49 22.44 -2.06 -2.60
CA HIS A 49 21.26 -1.47 -3.20
C HIS A 49 19.99 -1.90 -2.44
N TRP A 50 19.80 -3.20 -2.25
CA TRP A 50 18.62 -3.73 -1.55
C TRP A 50 18.59 -3.37 -0.08
N HIS A 51 19.74 -3.37 0.62
CA HIS A 51 19.82 -2.92 2.01
C HIS A 51 19.35 -1.47 2.15
N HIS A 52 19.80 -0.59 1.26
CA HIS A 52 19.39 0.81 1.23
C HIS A 52 17.89 0.95 0.92
N GLN A 53 17.38 0.29 -0.13
CA GLN A 53 15.96 0.34 -0.50
C GLN A 53 15.04 -0.16 0.64
N PHE A 54 15.41 -1.25 1.32
CA PHE A 54 14.64 -1.77 2.45
C PHE A 54 14.69 -0.84 3.65
N THR A 55 15.84 -0.21 3.91
CA THR A 55 16.00 0.75 5.00
C THR A 55 15.11 1.98 4.77
N GLU A 56 15.10 2.54 3.56
CA GLU A 56 14.26 3.69 3.20
C GLU A 56 12.77 3.33 3.28
N ALA A 57 12.36 2.20 2.70
CA ALA A 57 10.98 1.74 2.74
C ALA A 57 10.49 1.51 4.19
N ARG A 58 11.33 0.91 5.05
CA ARG A 58 11.01 0.74 6.47
C ARG A 58 10.82 2.09 7.15
N GLN A 59 11.70 3.06 6.88
CA GLN A 59 11.60 4.39 7.47
C GLN A 59 10.33 5.11 7.04
N ILE A 60 9.91 4.99 5.78
CA ILE A 60 8.64 5.58 5.31
C ILE A 60 7.46 4.99 6.09
N LEU A 61 7.41 3.67 6.24
CA LEU A 61 6.32 2.98 6.94
C LEU A 61 6.24 3.35 8.43
N THR A 62 7.38 3.60 9.08
CA THR A 62 7.43 3.92 10.52
C THR A 62 7.30 5.41 10.83
N THR A 63 7.76 6.29 9.94
CA THR A 63 7.69 7.76 10.12
C THR A 63 6.41 8.38 9.56
N LYS A 64 5.81 7.73 8.55
CA LYS A 64 4.50 8.09 7.99
C LYS A 64 3.63 6.82 8.00
N PRO A 65 3.10 6.40 9.18
CA PRO A 65 2.06 5.39 9.17
C PRO A 65 0.96 5.85 8.20
N PRO A 66 0.33 4.94 7.41
CA PRO A 66 -0.71 5.27 6.45
C PRO A 66 -1.98 5.76 7.18
N ALA A 67 -1.89 6.97 7.73
CA ALA A 67 -2.92 7.68 8.46
C ALA A 67 -3.38 8.93 7.71
N LYS A 68 -2.91 9.13 6.48
CA LYS A 68 -3.76 9.79 5.49
C LYS A 68 -4.54 8.68 4.82
N VAL A 69 -5.68 8.35 5.43
CA VAL A 69 -6.85 8.02 4.63
C VAL A 69 -6.95 9.17 3.65
N CYS A 70 -6.42 8.98 2.43
CA CYS A 70 -6.93 9.74 1.31
C CYS A 70 -8.42 9.43 1.39
N ARG A 71 -9.22 10.40 1.85
CA ARG A 71 -10.62 10.38 1.50
C ARG A 71 -10.56 10.24 -0.02
N TYR A 72 -10.97 9.08 -0.51
CA TYR A 72 -11.44 9.02 -1.86
C TYR A 72 -12.65 9.95 -1.83
N GLU A 73 -12.42 11.22 -2.14
CA GLU A 73 -13.46 12.07 -2.68
C GLU A 73 -13.74 11.41 -4.03
N PRO A 74 -14.89 10.73 -4.21
CA PRO A 74 -15.34 10.44 -5.54
C PRO A 74 -15.39 11.82 -6.20
N THR A 75 -14.50 12.09 -7.14
CA THR A 75 -14.76 13.17 -8.08
C THR A 75 -16.11 12.78 -8.64
N GLU A 76 -17.14 13.58 -8.36
CA GLU A 76 -18.45 13.43 -8.97
C GLU A 76 -18.15 13.17 -10.44
N LEU A 77 -18.40 11.92 -10.86
CA LEU A 77 -18.45 11.62 -12.27
C LEU A 77 -19.43 12.65 -12.79
N PRO A 78 -19.05 13.50 -13.77
CA PRO A 78 -20.01 14.44 -14.32
C PRO A 78 -21.25 13.60 -14.67
N ASP A 79 -22.41 14.05 -14.18
CA ASP A 79 -23.72 13.54 -14.60
C ASP A 79 -23.87 13.87 -16.09
N ASP A 80 -23.11 13.16 -16.91
CA ASP A 80 -23.04 13.29 -18.34
C ASP A 80 -23.48 11.94 -18.90
N ASP A 81 -24.79 11.87 -19.03
CA ASP A 81 -25.55 11.07 -19.94
C ASP A 81 -25.13 9.61 -20.13
N ASN A 82 -26.03 8.77 -19.62
CA ASN A 82 -26.32 7.37 -19.89
C ASN A 82 -26.36 6.97 -21.40
N ALA A 83 -25.35 7.31 -22.20
CA ALA A 83 -25.30 7.05 -23.63
C ALA A 83 -24.00 6.39 -24.14
N THR A 84 -22.86 6.51 -23.46
CA THR A 84 -21.56 6.20 -24.10
C THR A 84 -20.91 4.88 -23.67
N TRP A 85 -21.48 4.13 -22.72
CA TRP A 85 -20.89 2.84 -22.27
C TRP A 85 -21.31 1.61 -23.09
N LEU A 86 -22.30 1.72 -23.98
CA LEU A 86 -22.72 0.61 -24.84
C LEU A 86 -21.96 0.54 -26.18
N GLU A 87 -21.23 1.58 -26.59
CA GLU A 87 -20.45 1.55 -27.85
C GLU A 87 -19.05 0.95 -27.71
N LEU A 88 -18.57 0.70 -26.48
CA LEU A 88 -17.23 0.16 -26.22
C LEU A 88 -17.20 -1.34 -25.91
N ILE A 89 -18.36 -1.99 -25.81
CA ILE A 89 -18.46 -3.45 -25.73
C ILE A 89 -18.95 -3.90 -27.11
N GLY A 90 -17.99 -4.16 -27.99
CA GLY A 90 -18.17 -4.31 -29.42
C GLY A 90 -19.46 -5.00 -29.88
N THR A 91 -20.10 -4.33 -30.84
CA THR A 91 -20.69 -5.01 -31.99
C THR A 91 -19.69 -6.02 -32.55
N GLN A 92 -19.92 -7.29 -32.25
CA GLN A 92 -19.84 -8.40 -33.19
C GLN A 92 -20.48 -9.65 -32.61
#